data_AF-D5QDP2-F1
#
_entry.id   AF-D5QDP2-F1
#
_cell.length_a   1.000
_cell.length_b   1.000
_cell.length_c   1.000
_cell.angle_alpha   90.00
_cell.angle_beta   90.00
_cell.angle_gamma   90.00
#
_symmetry.space_group_name_H-M   'P 1'
#
loop_
_entity.id
_entity.type
_entity.pdbx_description
1 polymer ?
#
loop_
_entity_poly.entity_id
_entity_poly.type
_entity_poly.pdbx_seq_one_letter_code
_entity_poly.pdbx_strand_id
1 'polypeptide(L)'
;MTRPAGSPAKPSILGVQLPTVNQFFQPPLYWQQFEDLANGLLGEVYGIPDAQPFGRPGQAQDGVDVFGRSKRYGLIGVQCKRLADLDEHGSPYPGGPVSRKLLRDEAAKSLNFKSKLSIWILATTARRDTVVQNWVNELNEEWVNGRRNCRVMVWSWDDIIGYLNAFPELQRWYYEEVIKVRGAKDLDEVILTTIAMAFGRPAFEVPLHCESPEEFLQALSDTQRAVRTGELLDRESRHPIRKSIGGWRDIDDTHVRGGIQLVDKALRHLRTQIEQGLKDQRIRRVQGFLDFTDTRFAGELERARDECIDMLNSVLTHVGLPPVR
;
A
#
# COMPACT_ATOMS: atom_id res chain seq x y z
N MET A 1 -55.13 -0.28 -33.26
CA MET A 1 -54.31 -1.36 -32.68
C MET A 1 -53.02 -1.37 -33.48
N THR A 2 -51.81 -1.07 -33.01
CA THR A 2 -51.14 -1.26 -31.71
C THR A 2 -49.89 -0.35 -31.68
N ARG A 3 -49.56 0.25 -30.52
CA ARG A 3 -48.21 0.79 -30.24
C ARG A 3 -47.23 -0.38 -30.04
N PRO A 4 -45.92 -0.14 -30.23
CA PRO A 4 -44.99 -0.27 -29.09
C PRO A 4 -44.00 0.91 -29.06
N ALA A 5 -43.87 1.63 -27.95
CA ALA A 5 -43.07 1.33 -26.75
C ALA A 5 -41.71 2.02 -26.83
N GLY A 6 -41.64 3.19 -26.19
CA GLY A 6 -40.40 3.96 -26.02
C GLY A 6 -39.41 3.19 -25.16
N SER A 7 -38.15 3.20 -25.60
CA SER A 7 -37.03 2.66 -24.83
C SER A 7 -36.72 3.60 -23.66
N PRO A 8 -36.54 3.11 -22.43
CA PRO A 8 -36.24 3.97 -21.29
C PRO A 8 -34.81 4.51 -21.39
N ALA A 9 -34.68 5.83 -21.23
CA ALA A 9 -33.40 6.49 -21.03
C ALA A 9 -32.67 5.86 -19.84
N LYS A 10 -31.44 5.39 -20.05
CA LYS A 10 -30.56 5.00 -18.94
C LYS A 10 -30.22 6.26 -18.13
N PRO A 11 -30.39 6.25 -16.80
CA PRO A 11 -29.94 7.37 -15.98
C PRO A 11 -28.41 7.42 -15.98
N SER A 12 -27.88 8.57 -16.37
CA SER A 12 -26.48 8.94 -16.19
C SER A 12 -26.20 9.05 -14.69
N ILE A 13 -25.48 8.09 -14.12
CA ILE A 13 -24.93 8.23 -12.77
C ILE A 13 -23.53 8.82 -12.92
N LEU A 14 -23.48 10.13 -12.67
CA LEU A 14 -22.34 10.93 -12.23
C LEU A 14 -20.97 10.50 -12.74
N GLY A 15 -20.52 11.21 -13.79
CA GLY A 15 -19.11 11.27 -14.15
C GLY A 15 -18.30 11.89 -13.02
N VAL A 16 -17.78 11.04 -12.14
CA VAL A 16 -16.58 11.37 -11.38
C VAL A 16 -15.42 11.14 -12.33
N GLN A 17 -14.97 12.22 -12.95
CA GLN A 17 -13.72 12.23 -13.69
C GLN A 17 -12.61 12.05 -12.64
N LEU A 18 -12.24 10.79 -12.36
CA LEU A 18 -11.12 10.45 -11.51
C LEU A 18 -9.91 11.17 -12.08
N PRO A 19 -9.22 12.03 -11.31
CA PRO A 19 -8.10 12.79 -11.83
C PRO A 19 -7.02 11.80 -12.27
N THR A 20 -6.32 12.12 -13.35
CA THR A 20 -5.16 11.40 -13.89
C THR A 20 -3.95 11.57 -12.95
N VAL A 21 -4.14 11.25 -11.68
CA VAL A 21 -3.11 11.17 -10.64
C VAL A 21 -2.76 9.70 -10.54
N ASN A 22 -1.47 9.37 -10.62
CA ASN A 22 -1.00 8.02 -10.30
C ASN A 22 -1.35 7.73 -8.83
N GLN A 23 -2.40 6.95 -8.64
CA GLN A 23 -2.91 6.53 -7.34
C GLN A 23 -2.12 5.32 -6.86
N PHE A 24 -1.92 5.27 -5.55
CA PHE A 24 -1.34 4.10 -4.92
C PHE A 24 -2.45 3.27 -4.32
N PHE A 25 -2.27 1.97 -4.39
CA PHE A 25 -3.22 0.98 -3.91
C PHE A 25 -2.60 0.19 -2.78
N GLN A 26 -3.36 -0.01 -1.70
CA GLN A 26 -2.99 -0.96 -0.67
C GLN A 26 -3.16 -2.38 -1.22
N PRO A 27 -2.21 -3.31 -1.00
CA PRO A 27 -2.43 -4.71 -1.34
C PRO A 27 -3.64 -5.28 -0.59
N PRO A 28 -4.35 -6.27 -1.16
CA PRO A 28 -5.48 -6.87 -0.48
C PRO A 28 -5.07 -7.57 0.82
N LEU A 29 -5.88 -7.41 1.87
CA LEU A 29 -5.66 -8.11 3.15
C LEU A 29 -6.12 -9.57 3.10
N TYR A 30 -7.05 -9.91 2.21
CA TYR A 30 -7.56 -11.26 2.06
C TYR A 30 -7.04 -11.91 0.79
N TRP A 31 -6.69 -13.19 0.90
CA TRP A 31 -6.16 -13.97 -0.23
C TRP A 31 -7.11 -14.00 -1.44
N GLN A 32 -8.40 -14.22 -1.19
CA GLN A 32 -9.44 -14.29 -2.23
C GLN A 32 -9.52 -12.99 -3.04
N GLN A 33 -9.44 -11.84 -2.38
CA GLN A 33 -9.45 -10.54 -3.06
C GLN A 33 -8.24 -10.34 -3.99
N PHE A 34 -7.10 -10.94 -3.63
CA PHE A 34 -5.91 -10.88 -4.48
C PHE A 34 -6.03 -11.78 -5.71
N GLU A 35 -6.66 -12.94 -5.57
CA GLU A 35 -7.02 -13.80 -6.70
C GLU A 35 -8.03 -13.12 -7.63
N ASP A 36 -9.06 -12.48 -7.07
CA ASP A 36 -10.06 -11.73 -7.85
C ASP A 36 -9.40 -10.57 -8.61
N LEU A 37 -8.46 -9.85 -7.98
CA LEU A 37 -7.67 -8.81 -8.65
C LEU A 37 -6.84 -9.39 -9.80
N ALA A 38 -6.14 -10.51 -9.56
CA ALA A 38 -5.35 -11.18 -10.59
C ALA A 38 -6.22 -11.63 -11.79
N ASN A 39 -7.45 -12.06 -11.52
CA ASN A 39 -8.44 -12.39 -12.55
C ASN A 39 -8.84 -11.18 -13.38
N GLY A 40 -9.19 -10.05 -12.74
CA GLY A 40 -9.48 -8.81 -13.45
C GLY A 40 -8.29 -8.29 -14.26
N LEU A 41 -7.08 -8.32 -13.69
CA LEU A 41 -5.84 -7.92 -14.38
C LEU A 41 -5.56 -8.79 -15.60
N LEU A 42 -5.74 -10.11 -15.51
CA LEU A 42 -5.55 -11.00 -16.65
C LEU A 42 -6.52 -10.66 -17.79
N GLY A 43 -7.77 -10.32 -17.44
CA GLY A 43 -8.78 -9.86 -18.38
C GLY A 43 -8.40 -8.58 -19.11
N GLU A 44 -7.97 -7.55 -18.38
CA GLU A 44 -7.63 -6.24 -18.94
C GLU A 44 -6.27 -6.23 -19.66
N VAL A 45 -5.21 -6.72 -19.03
CA VAL A 45 -3.82 -6.64 -19.54
C VAL A 45 -3.65 -7.46 -20.82
N TYR A 46 -4.30 -8.62 -20.90
CA TYR A 46 -4.16 -9.56 -22.01
C TYR A 46 -5.40 -9.69 -22.90
N GLY A 47 -6.46 -8.93 -22.63
CA GLY A 47 -7.72 -8.96 -23.38
C GLY A 47 -8.42 -10.32 -23.29
N ILE A 48 -8.50 -10.88 -22.09
CA ILE A 48 -9.04 -12.22 -21.81
C ILE A 48 -10.32 -12.10 -20.95
N PRO A 49 -11.47 -11.69 -21.53
CA PRO A 49 -12.70 -11.44 -20.77
C PRO A 49 -13.28 -12.71 -20.11
N ASP A 50 -12.83 -13.89 -20.54
CA ASP A 50 -13.17 -15.21 -20.00
C ASP A 50 -12.08 -15.78 -19.07
N ALA A 51 -11.20 -14.91 -18.54
CA ALA A 51 -10.31 -15.29 -17.45
C ALA A 51 -11.13 -15.82 -16.27
N GLN A 52 -10.64 -16.91 -15.67
CA GLN A 52 -11.36 -17.58 -14.58
C GLN A 52 -10.41 -18.10 -13.50
N PRO A 53 -10.86 -18.10 -12.23
CA PRO A 53 -10.20 -18.85 -11.16
C PRO A 53 -10.13 -20.34 -11.49
N PHE A 54 -9.03 -20.99 -11.12
CA PHE A 54 -8.84 -22.43 -11.30
C PHE A 54 -9.06 -23.16 -9.97
N GLY A 55 -10.13 -23.95 -9.89
CA GLY A 55 -10.40 -24.77 -8.71
C GLY A 55 -10.87 -23.98 -7.49
N ARG A 56 -10.86 -24.62 -6.32
CA ARG A 56 -11.23 -24.03 -5.02
C ARG A 56 -10.06 -24.07 -4.04
N PRO A 57 -10.05 -23.20 -3.02
CA PRO A 57 -9.08 -23.27 -1.93
C PRO A 57 -9.00 -24.68 -1.34
N GLY A 58 -7.79 -25.22 -1.25
CA GLY A 58 -7.52 -26.58 -0.75
C GLY A 58 -7.50 -27.69 -1.81
N GLN A 59 -7.77 -27.38 -3.08
CA GLN A 59 -7.53 -28.31 -4.19
C GLN A 59 -6.09 -28.20 -4.71
N ALA A 60 -5.57 -29.28 -5.29
CA ALA A 60 -4.33 -29.21 -6.05
C ALA A 60 -4.57 -28.36 -7.31
N GLN A 61 -4.05 -27.14 -7.30
CA GLN A 61 -4.20 -26.15 -8.37
C GLN A 61 -2.98 -26.09 -9.31
N ASP A 62 -2.05 -27.03 -9.17
CA ASP A 62 -0.84 -27.15 -10.00
C ASP A 62 -0.10 -25.81 -10.19
N GLY A 63 -0.05 -24.95 -9.17
CA GLY A 63 0.64 -23.67 -9.28
C GLY A 63 -0.04 -22.65 -10.20
N VAL A 64 -1.37 -22.74 -10.39
CA VAL A 64 -2.19 -21.83 -11.19
C VAL A 64 -3.48 -21.53 -10.43
N ASP A 65 -3.65 -20.29 -9.96
CA ASP A 65 -4.86 -19.85 -9.26
C ASP A 65 -5.87 -19.24 -10.24
N VAL A 66 -5.40 -18.62 -11.31
CA VAL A 66 -6.22 -17.98 -12.36
C VAL A 66 -5.63 -18.33 -13.72
N PHE A 67 -6.47 -18.54 -14.72
CA PHE A 67 -6.00 -18.78 -16.09
C PHE A 67 -6.96 -18.25 -17.14
N GLY A 68 -6.45 -18.09 -18.34
CA GLY A 68 -7.25 -17.67 -19.49
C GLY A 68 -6.49 -17.75 -20.79
N ARG A 69 -7.20 -17.78 -21.92
CA ARG A 69 -6.61 -17.95 -23.25
C ARG A 69 -6.64 -16.67 -24.05
N SER A 70 -5.47 -16.06 -24.22
CA SER A 70 -5.29 -14.94 -25.14
C SER A 70 -5.20 -15.43 -26.60
N LYS A 71 -5.88 -14.74 -27.51
CA LYS A 71 -5.73 -14.98 -28.96
C LYS A 71 -4.30 -14.75 -29.46
N ARG A 72 -3.56 -13.83 -28.83
CA ARG A 72 -2.20 -13.43 -29.23
C ARG A 72 -1.12 -14.23 -28.52
N TYR A 73 -1.30 -14.47 -27.23
CA TYR A 73 -0.24 -15.00 -26.37
C TYR A 73 -0.45 -16.47 -25.96
N GLY A 74 -1.55 -17.09 -26.37
CA GLY A 74 -1.87 -18.46 -26.00
C GLY A 74 -2.45 -18.56 -24.60
N LEU A 75 -2.22 -19.69 -23.93
CA LEU A 75 -2.76 -19.95 -22.60
C LEU A 75 -1.87 -19.31 -21.54
N ILE A 76 -2.47 -18.49 -20.67
CA ILE A 76 -1.76 -17.80 -19.60
C ILE A 76 -2.29 -18.33 -18.27
N GLY A 77 -1.38 -18.68 -17.37
CA GLY A 77 -1.68 -19.05 -15.99
C GLY A 77 -1.02 -18.08 -15.02
N VAL A 78 -1.71 -17.77 -13.94
CA VAL A 78 -1.25 -16.86 -12.89
C VAL A 78 -1.28 -17.60 -11.55
N GLN A 79 -0.15 -17.61 -10.85
CA GLN A 79 -0.06 -17.97 -9.44
C GLN A 79 -0.05 -16.70 -8.61
N CYS A 80 -0.98 -16.58 -7.69
CA CYS A 80 -1.03 -15.53 -6.69
C CYS A 80 -0.20 -15.93 -5.48
N LYS A 81 0.59 -15.00 -4.94
CA LYS A 81 1.28 -15.09 -3.63
C LYS A 81 1.15 -13.78 -2.88
N ARG A 82 0.18 -13.74 -1.95
CA ARG A 82 0.14 -12.71 -0.90
C ARG A 82 1.26 -12.99 0.10
N LEU A 83 2.24 -12.11 0.14
CA LEU A 83 3.35 -12.13 1.08
C LEU A 83 3.16 -11.03 2.11
N ALA A 84 3.59 -11.28 3.34
CA ALA A 84 3.53 -10.32 4.42
C ALA A 84 4.93 -10.13 5.02
N ASP A 85 5.33 -8.88 5.19
CA ASP A 85 6.38 -8.47 6.12
C ASP A 85 5.82 -8.44 7.55
N LEU A 86 6.70 -8.35 8.54
CA LEU A 86 6.32 -8.11 9.92
C LEU A 86 6.68 -6.67 10.28
N ASP A 87 5.79 -5.99 10.99
CA ASP A 87 6.13 -4.74 11.66
C ASP A 87 7.00 -4.99 12.91
N GLU A 88 7.43 -3.91 13.55
CA GLU A 88 8.28 -3.96 14.75
C GLU A 88 7.63 -4.65 15.96
N HIS A 89 6.31 -4.82 15.93
CA HIS A 89 5.53 -5.54 16.93
C HIS A 89 5.22 -6.99 16.52
N GLY A 90 5.78 -7.45 15.39
CA GLY A 90 5.57 -8.81 14.87
C GLY A 90 4.21 -9.02 14.20
N SER A 91 3.48 -7.95 13.89
CA SER A 91 2.20 -8.04 13.18
C SER A 91 2.42 -8.05 11.65
N PRO A 92 1.71 -8.90 10.90
CA PRO A 92 1.93 -9.04 9.47
C PRO A 92 1.34 -7.88 8.65
N TYR A 93 2.16 -7.22 7.84
CA TYR A 93 1.77 -6.22 6.83
C TYR A 93 2.02 -6.76 5.41
N PRO A 94 1.14 -6.58 4.41
CA PRO A 94 1.36 -7.08 3.06
C PRO A 94 2.62 -6.47 2.41
N GLY A 95 3.52 -7.30 1.85
CA GLY A 95 4.74 -6.80 1.21
C GLY A 95 5.97 -7.73 1.18
N GLY A 96 5.92 -8.87 1.88
CA GLY A 96 7.11 -9.69 2.15
C GLY A 96 7.92 -10.17 0.94
N PRO A 97 9.22 -10.50 1.12
CA PRO A 97 10.13 -10.80 0.04
C PRO A 97 9.80 -12.13 -0.66
N VAL A 98 9.93 -12.16 -1.98
CA VAL A 98 9.90 -13.41 -2.76
C VAL A 98 11.25 -14.10 -2.59
N SER A 99 11.27 -15.35 -2.13
CA SER A 99 12.49 -16.15 -2.11
C SER A 99 12.69 -16.89 -3.44
N ARG A 100 13.95 -17.16 -3.81
CA ARG A 100 14.27 -17.96 -5.01
C ARG A 100 13.62 -19.34 -4.97
N LYS A 101 13.58 -19.95 -3.78
CA LYS A 101 12.93 -21.25 -3.56
C LYS A 101 11.43 -21.17 -3.84
N LEU A 102 10.74 -20.16 -3.30
CA LEU A 102 9.32 -19.94 -3.55
C LEU A 102 9.03 -19.83 -5.05
N LEU A 103 9.74 -18.95 -5.76
CA LEU A 103 9.56 -18.76 -7.20
C LEU A 103 9.73 -20.08 -7.96
N ARG A 104 10.81 -20.82 -7.70
CA ARG A 104 11.12 -22.07 -8.41
C ARG A 104 10.13 -23.19 -8.08
N ASP A 105 9.73 -23.33 -6.82
CA ASP A 105 8.77 -24.36 -6.39
C ASP A 105 7.40 -24.13 -7.06
N GLU A 106 6.91 -22.89 -7.08
CA GLU A 106 5.63 -22.57 -7.71
C GLU A 106 5.68 -22.72 -9.24
N ALA A 107 6.78 -22.28 -9.87
CA ALA A 107 6.98 -22.47 -11.29
C ALA A 107 7.05 -23.96 -11.66
N ALA A 108 7.68 -24.80 -10.82
CA ALA A 108 7.73 -26.24 -11.04
C ALA A 108 6.35 -26.90 -10.95
N LYS A 109 5.48 -26.45 -10.03
CA LYS A 109 4.08 -26.94 -9.95
C LYS A 109 3.30 -26.65 -11.23
N SER A 110 3.49 -25.45 -11.82
CA SER A 110 2.84 -25.04 -13.08
C SER A 110 3.07 -26.01 -14.25
N LEU A 111 4.16 -26.78 -14.20
CA LEU A 111 4.48 -27.79 -15.22
C LEU A 111 3.53 -28.98 -15.22
N ASN A 112 2.82 -29.22 -14.10
CA ASN A 112 1.82 -30.28 -13.98
C ASN A 112 0.44 -29.83 -14.47
N PHE A 113 0.26 -28.54 -14.76
CA PHE A 113 -1.00 -28.03 -15.28
C PHE A 113 -1.34 -28.72 -16.61
N LYS A 114 -2.52 -29.36 -16.66
CA LYS A 114 -2.90 -30.26 -17.77
C LYS A 114 -2.82 -29.62 -19.15
N SER A 115 -3.09 -28.32 -19.23
CA SER A 115 -3.01 -27.57 -20.48
C SER A 115 -1.65 -26.88 -20.59
N LYS A 116 -1.03 -26.93 -21.78
CA LYS A 116 0.27 -26.27 -21.98
C LYS A 116 0.14 -24.76 -21.86
N LEU A 117 0.75 -24.18 -20.83
CA LEU A 117 0.88 -22.74 -20.66
C LEU A 117 1.90 -22.19 -21.66
N SER A 118 1.57 -21.04 -22.22
CA SER A 118 2.46 -20.20 -23.04
C SER A 118 3.13 -19.12 -22.20
N ILE A 119 2.43 -18.62 -21.16
CA ILE A 119 2.95 -17.70 -20.16
C ILE A 119 2.51 -18.19 -18.78
N TRP A 120 3.44 -18.21 -17.83
CA TRP A 120 3.16 -18.39 -16.41
C TRP A 120 3.61 -17.15 -15.65
N ILE A 121 2.74 -16.60 -14.82
CA ILE A 121 2.95 -15.34 -14.10
C ILE A 121 2.89 -15.60 -12.61
N LEU A 122 3.92 -15.21 -11.87
CA LEU A 122 3.83 -15.08 -10.42
C LEU A 122 3.35 -13.66 -10.08
N ALA A 123 2.08 -13.52 -9.68
CA ALA A 123 1.54 -12.28 -9.14
C ALA A 123 1.76 -12.24 -7.62
N THR A 124 2.34 -11.15 -7.11
CA THR A 124 2.65 -11.03 -5.68
C THR A 124 2.42 -9.63 -5.13
N THR A 125 2.12 -9.56 -3.83
CA THR A 125 2.07 -8.31 -3.07
C THR A 125 3.46 -7.78 -2.69
N ALA A 126 4.53 -8.52 -3.00
CA ALA A 126 5.90 -8.05 -2.82
C ALA A 126 6.24 -6.89 -3.76
N ARG A 127 7.12 -6.00 -3.29
CA ARG A 127 7.67 -4.91 -4.11
C ARG A 127 8.54 -5.43 -5.24
N ARG A 128 8.74 -4.59 -6.26
CA ARG A 128 9.68 -4.88 -7.35
C ARG A 128 11.10 -5.03 -6.80
N ASP A 129 11.74 -6.14 -7.16
CA ASP A 129 13.11 -6.46 -6.74
C ASP A 129 13.91 -6.98 -7.93
N THR A 130 15.09 -6.39 -8.17
CA THR A 130 16.01 -6.77 -9.24
C THR A 130 16.52 -8.19 -9.08
N VAL A 131 16.68 -8.67 -7.85
CA VAL A 131 17.10 -10.05 -7.55
C VAL A 131 16.04 -11.04 -8.03
N VAL A 132 14.76 -10.76 -7.76
CA VAL A 132 13.63 -11.57 -8.23
C VAL A 132 13.53 -11.58 -9.75
N GLN A 133 13.70 -10.42 -10.39
CA GLN A 133 13.72 -10.30 -11.85
C GLN A 133 14.85 -11.11 -12.49
N ASN A 134 16.05 -11.09 -11.88
CA ASN A 134 17.17 -11.91 -12.35
C ASN A 134 16.87 -13.41 -12.24
N TRP A 135 16.26 -13.86 -11.14
CA TRP A 135 15.85 -15.28 -11.02
C TRP A 135 14.78 -15.68 -12.04
N VAL A 136 13.87 -14.78 -12.40
CA VAL A 136 12.89 -15.00 -13.48
C VAL A 136 13.60 -15.12 -14.84
N ASN A 137 14.62 -14.30 -15.10
CA ASN A 137 15.41 -14.39 -16.33
C ASN A 137 16.19 -15.72 -16.40
N GLU A 138 16.87 -16.10 -15.33
CA GLU A 138 17.55 -17.40 -15.23
C GLU A 138 16.57 -18.57 -15.51
N LEU A 139 15.38 -18.54 -14.91
CA LEU A 139 14.39 -19.59 -15.08
C LEU A 139 13.85 -19.65 -16.53
N ASN A 140 13.68 -18.49 -17.19
CA ASN A 140 13.34 -18.44 -18.60
C ASN A 140 14.43 -19.06 -19.47
N GLU A 141 15.71 -18.77 -19.23
CA GLU A 141 16.83 -19.37 -19.95
C GLU A 141 16.88 -20.89 -19.77
N GLU A 142 16.70 -21.37 -18.55
CA GLU A 142 16.60 -22.80 -18.24
C GLU A 142 15.44 -23.48 -19.01
N TRP A 143 14.27 -22.83 -19.06
CA TRP A 143 13.10 -23.35 -19.76
C TRP A 143 13.33 -23.39 -21.27
N VAL A 144 13.93 -22.35 -21.86
CA VAL A 144 14.30 -22.31 -23.27
C VAL A 144 15.32 -23.42 -23.60
N ASN A 145 16.37 -23.57 -22.80
CA ASN A 145 17.38 -24.62 -22.96
C ASN A 145 16.78 -26.02 -22.83
N GLY A 146 15.79 -26.19 -21.94
CA GLY A 146 14.98 -27.38 -21.80
C GLY A 146 13.91 -27.58 -22.88
N ARG A 147 13.91 -26.74 -23.93
CA ARG A 147 12.92 -26.73 -25.04
C ARG A 147 11.47 -26.58 -24.57
N ARG A 148 11.25 -25.88 -23.46
CA ARG A 148 9.92 -25.54 -22.95
C ARG A 148 9.45 -24.25 -23.61
N ASN A 149 8.28 -24.31 -24.24
CA ASN A 149 7.64 -23.15 -24.86
C ASN A 149 6.66 -22.48 -23.88
N CYS A 150 7.18 -22.02 -22.74
CA CYS A 150 6.45 -21.24 -21.75
C CYS A 150 7.37 -20.12 -21.25
N ARG A 151 6.83 -18.91 -21.08
CA ARG A 151 7.55 -17.76 -20.53
C ARG A 151 7.15 -17.53 -19.09
N VAL A 152 8.13 -17.39 -18.20
CA VAL A 152 7.93 -16.96 -16.81
C VAL A 152 7.93 -15.43 -16.73
N MET A 153 6.98 -14.89 -15.98
CA MET A 153 6.92 -13.47 -15.62
C MET A 153 6.63 -13.29 -14.13
N VAL A 154 6.95 -12.12 -13.60
CA VAL A 154 6.53 -11.69 -12.27
C VAL A 154 5.72 -10.41 -12.41
N TRP A 155 4.60 -10.34 -11.70
CA TRP A 155 3.86 -9.11 -11.44
C TRP A 155 4.06 -8.75 -9.98
N SER A 156 4.99 -7.82 -9.73
CA SER A 156 5.17 -7.22 -8.42
C SER A 156 4.00 -6.28 -8.09
N TRP A 157 3.88 -5.88 -6.83
CA TRP A 157 2.86 -4.92 -6.43
C TRP A 157 2.98 -3.59 -7.18
N ASP A 158 4.21 -3.17 -7.49
CA ASP A 158 4.46 -1.96 -8.29
C ASP A 158 3.97 -2.10 -9.74
N ASP A 159 4.04 -3.29 -10.33
CA ASP A 159 3.47 -3.57 -11.66
C ASP A 159 1.94 -3.55 -11.60
N ILE A 160 1.36 -4.15 -10.55
CA ILE A 160 -0.09 -4.20 -10.32
C ILE A 160 -0.67 -2.80 -10.10
N ILE A 161 0.01 -1.93 -9.33
CA ILE A 161 -0.35 -0.52 -9.22
C ILE A 161 -0.34 0.15 -10.61
N GLY A 162 0.67 -0.14 -11.42
CA GLY A 162 0.76 0.37 -12.80
C GLY A 162 -0.46 -0.02 -13.63
N TYR A 163 -0.89 -1.28 -13.54
CA TYR A 163 -2.10 -1.76 -14.23
C TYR A 163 -3.38 -1.14 -13.66
N LEU A 164 -3.54 -1.06 -12.34
CA LEU A 164 -4.71 -0.42 -11.71
C LEU A 164 -4.87 1.05 -12.13
N ASN A 165 -3.77 1.78 -12.31
CA ASN A 165 -3.82 3.15 -12.85
C ASN A 165 -4.10 3.20 -14.35
N ALA A 166 -3.76 2.15 -15.10
CA ALA A 166 -3.96 2.08 -16.55
C ALA A 166 -5.39 1.67 -16.94
N PHE A 167 -6.12 0.97 -16.06
CA PHE A 167 -7.45 0.41 -16.34
C PHE A 167 -8.52 0.96 -15.37
N PRO A 168 -9.23 2.06 -15.75
CA PRO A 168 -10.19 2.75 -14.86
C PRO A 168 -11.33 1.87 -14.32
N GLU A 169 -11.81 0.90 -15.09
CA GLU A 169 -12.88 0.00 -14.65
C GLU A 169 -12.39 -0.97 -13.57
N LEU A 170 -11.18 -1.52 -13.74
CA LEU A 170 -10.54 -2.37 -12.74
C LEU A 170 -10.18 -1.58 -11.49
N GLN A 171 -9.73 -0.33 -11.66
CA GLN A 171 -9.48 0.61 -10.56
C GLN A 171 -10.74 0.81 -9.71
N ARG A 172 -11.87 1.09 -10.37
CA ARG A 172 -13.16 1.32 -9.69
C ARG A 172 -13.61 0.07 -8.94
N TRP A 173 -13.58 -1.09 -9.60
CA TRP A 173 -13.88 -2.37 -8.95
C TRP A 173 -12.99 -2.61 -7.72
N TYR A 174 -11.69 -2.33 -7.82
CA TYR A 174 -10.76 -2.51 -6.71
C TYR A 174 -11.11 -1.62 -5.51
N TYR A 175 -11.52 -0.38 -5.74
CA TYR A 175 -12.01 0.50 -4.67
C TYR A 175 -13.30 -0.02 -4.03
N GLU A 176 -14.27 -0.42 -4.84
CA GLU A 176 -15.61 -0.82 -4.38
C GLU A 176 -15.59 -2.18 -3.64
N GLU A 177 -14.87 -3.17 -4.17
CA GLU A 177 -14.97 -4.56 -3.72
C GLU A 177 -13.80 -5.00 -2.84
N VAL A 178 -12.60 -4.45 -3.07
CA VAL A 178 -11.39 -4.85 -2.32
C VAL A 178 -11.10 -3.91 -1.17
N ILE A 179 -10.97 -2.62 -1.46
CA ILE A 179 -10.77 -1.59 -0.42
C ILE A 179 -12.08 -1.33 0.33
N LYS A 180 -13.24 -1.66 -0.27
CA LYS A 180 -14.59 -1.41 0.27
C LYS A 180 -14.88 0.06 0.55
N VAL A 181 -14.35 0.94 -0.28
CA VAL A 181 -14.72 2.35 -0.28
C VAL A 181 -16.11 2.47 -0.88
N ARG A 182 -17.11 2.68 -0.02
CA ARG A 182 -18.53 2.86 -0.38
C ARG A 182 -18.95 4.33 -0.34
N GLY A 183 -18.14 5.20 0.24
CA GLY A 183 -18.37 6.65 0.26
C GLY A 183 -17.19 7.43 0.83
N ALA A 184 -17.40 8.75 0.96
CA ALA A 184 -16.38 9.68 1.45
C ALA A 184 -15.84 9.31 2.85
N LYS A 185 -16.69 8.78 3.72
CA LYS A 185 -16.30 8.31 5.06
C LYS A 185 -15.21 7.23 5.02
N ASP A 186 -15.29 6.29 4.09
CA ASP A 186 -14.29 5.20 4.01
C ASP A 186 -12.94 5.73 3.51
N LEU A 187 -12.96 6.77 2.66
CA LEU A 187 -11.76 7.47 2.23
C LEU A 187 -11.11 8.21 3.40
N ASP A 188 -11.91 8.87 4.23
CA ASP A 188 -11.45 9.54 5.45
C ASP A 188 -10.78 8.54 6.40
N GLU A 189 -11.40 7.37 6.63
CA GLU A 189 -10.81 6.30 7.45
C GLU A 189 -9.47 5.80 6.89
N VAL A 190 -9.33 5.66 5.57
CA VAL A 190 -8.06 5.28 4.93
C VAL A 190 -6.97 6.34 5.14
N ILE A 191 -7.32 7.64 5.04
CA ILE A 191 -6.39 8.73 5.33
C ILE A 191 -5.99 8.71 6.81
N LEU A 192 -6.96 8.63 7.72
CA LEU A 192 -6.73 8.66 9.16
C LEU A 192 -5.90 7.47 9.64
N THR A 193 -6.16 6.27 9.13
CA THR A 193 -5.35 5.09 9.48
C THR A 193 -3.93 5.18 8.92
N THR A 194 -3.72 5.86 7.78
CA THR A 194 -2.36 6.13 7.26
C THR A 194 -1.63 7.14 8.13
N ILE A 195 -2.33 8.16 8.62
CA ILE A 195 -1.79 9.14 9.58
C ILE A 195 -1.45 8.46 10.91
N ALA A 196 -2.35 7.62 11.44
CA ALA A 196 -2.12 6.88 12.66
C ALA A 196 -0.84 6.02 12.58
N MET A 197 -0.62 5.31 11.48
CA MET A 197 0.62 4.55 11.26
C MET A 197 1.87 5.44 11.24
N ALA A 198 1.77 6.70 10.81
CA ALA A 198 2.90 7.62 10.81
C ALA A 198 3.29 8.09 12.23
N PHE A 199 2.39 7.92 13.21
CA PHE A 199 2.63 8.23 14.62
C PHE A 199 3.16 7.04 15.42
N GLY A 200 2.99 5.80 14.94
CA GLY A 200 3.66 4.62 15.52
C GLY A 200 5.14 4.55 15.17
N ARG A 201 5.87 5.68 15.28
CA ARG A 201 7.32 5.74 15.06
C ARG A 201 7.99 5.95 16.43
N PRO A 202 9.24 5.49 16.63
CA PRO A 202 9.97 5.70 17.88
C PRO A 202 9.94 7.16 18.39
N ALA A 203 9.95 8.12 17.46
CA ALA A 203 9.79 9.55 17.70
C ALA A 203 8.66 9.94 18.67
N PHE A 204 7.57 9.17 18.71
CA PHE A 204 6.42 9.41 19.59
C PHE A 204 6.37 8.49 20.81
N GLU A 205 7.21 7.45 20.85
CA GLU A 205 7.16 6.41 21.89
C GLU A 205 8.25 6.55 22.95
N VAL A 206 9.46 6.98 22.57
CA VAL A 206 10.61 7.03 23.49
C VAL A 206 10.85 8.43 24.05
N PRO A 207 11.38 8.61 25.27
CA PRO A 207 11.70 9.94 25.80
C PRO A 207 12.64 10.74 24.89
N LEU A 208 12.48 12.06 24.81
CA LEU A 208 13.25 12.91 23.90
C LEU A 208 14.77 12.84 24.13
N HIS A 209 15.22 12.56 25.35
CA HIS A 209 16.65 12.43 25.66
C HIS A 209 17.27 11.10 25.17
N CYS A 210 16.43 10.13 24.77
CA CYS A 210 16.86 8.88 24.15
C CYS A 210 16.88 8.96 22.62
N GLU A 211 16.43 10.08 22.04
CA GLU A 211 16.34 10.27 20.60
C GLU A 211 17.64 10.80 20.01
N SER A 212 17.94 10.35 18.79
CA SER A 212 18.99 10.94 17.99
C SER A 212 18.46 12.19 17.26
N PRO A 213 19.19 13.32 17.28
CA PRO A 213 18.73 14.57 16.67
C PRO A 213 18.36 14.42 15.19
N GLU A 214 19.20 13.75 14.40
CA GLU A 214 18.96 13.58 12.96
C GLU A 214 17.77 12.65 12.69
N GLU A 215 17.68 11.56 13.44
CA GLU A 215 16.64 10.55 13.28
C GLU A 215 15.27 11.10 13.66
N PHE A 216 15.21 11.81 14.78
CA PHE A 216 14.00 12.40 15.32
C PHE A 216 13.45 13.52 14.43
N LEU A 217 14.30 14.47 14.01
CA LEU A 217 13.87 15.55 13.10
C LEU A 217 13.40 15.00 11.74
N GLN A 218 14.07 13.98 11.22
CA GLN A 218 13.66 13.31 9.99
C GLN A 218 12.32 12.59 10.18
N ALA A 219 12.14 11.91 11.32
CA ALA A 219 10.88 11.24 11.65
C ALA A 219 9.71 12.22 11.73
N LEU A 220 9.86 13.37 12.41
CA LEU A 220 8.84 14.43 12.45
C LEU A 220 8.53 14.98 11.06
N SER A 221 9.55 15.17 10.22
CA SER A 221 9.37 15.64 8.84
C SER A 221 8.58 14.65 7.99
N ASP A 222 8.90 13.36 8.08
CA ASP A 222 8.21 12.31 7.36
C ASP A 222 6.79 12.06 7.88
N THR A 223 6.55 12.13 9.19
CA THR A 223 5.19 12.08 9.78
C THR A 223 4.36 13.26 9.27
N GLN A 224 4.94 14.46 9.26
CA GLN A 224 4.24 15.64 8.73
C GLN A 224 3.97 15.53 7.22
N ARG A 225 4.87 14.91 6.45
CA ARG A 225 4.62 14.59 5.04
C ARG A 225 3.45 13.62 4.91
N ALA A 226 3.41 12.55 5.70
CA ALA A 226 2.32 11.58 5.67
C ALA A 226 0.98 12.27 5.99
N VAL A 227 0.93 13.13 7.01
CA VAL A 227 -0.25 13.94 7.34
C VAL A 227 -0.72 14.81 6.16
N ARG A 228 0.22 15.43 5.43
CA ARG A 228 -0.12 16.37 4.34
C ARG A 228 -0.44 15.73 3.01
N THR A 229 0.16 14.59 2.72
CA THR A 229 0.16 13.99 1.38
C THR A 229 -0.51 12.62 1.35
N GLY A 230 -0.71 12.02 2.51
CA GLY A 230 -1.11 10.63 2.61
C GLY A 230 0.03 9.66 2.35
N GLU A 231 1.26 10.10 2.12
CA GLU A 231 2.39 9.22 1.79
C GLU A 231 3.28 8.96 3.00
N LEU A 232 3.24 7.74 3.52
CA LEU A 232 4.16 7.22 4.52
C LEU A 232 5.30 6.48 3.81
N LEU A 233 6.53 6.99 3.95
CA LEU A 233 7.72 6.35 3.38
C LEU A 233 8.52 5.61 4.44
N ASP A 234 9.18 4.56 3.98
CA ASP A 234 10.28 3.92 4.67
C ASP A 234 11.44 4.90 4.82
N ARG A 235 12.09 4.83 5.98
CA ARG A 235 13.09 5.81 6.39
C ARG A 235 14.36 5.68 5.55
N GLU A 236 14.85 4.46 5.35
CA GLU A 236 16.13 4.19 4.70
C GLU A 236 15.98 4.14 3.17
N SER A 237 15.07 3.30 2.68
CA SER A 237 14.90 3.06 1.25
C SER A 237 14.12 4.18 0.55
N ARG A 238 13.43 5.06 1.31
CA ARG A 238 12.51 6.09 0.80
C ARG A 238 11.37 5.53 -0.04
N HIS A 239 11.13 4.22 -0.01
CA HIS A 239 10.00 3.61 -0.68
C HIS A 239 8.71 3.83 0.12
N PRO A 240 7.54 3.97 -0.52
CA PRO A 240 6.28 4.07 0.20
C PRO A 240 6.00 2.82 1.04
N ILE A 241 5.83 2.96 2.35
CA ILE A 241 5.25 1.93 3.22
C ILE A 241 3.74 1.90 2.98
N ARG A 242 3.11 3.08 3.02
CA ARG A 242 1.66 3.24 2.86
C ARG A 242 1.35 4.53 2.12
N LYS A 243 0.33 4.52 1.28
CA LYS A 243 -0.21 5.74 0.69
C LYS A 243 -1.74 5.71 0.64
N SER A 244 -2.36 6.80 1.05
CA SER A 244 -3.81 7.05 0.92
C SER A 244 -4.10 7.89 -0.33
N ILE A 245 -5.40 8.09 -0.63
CA ILE A 245 -5.85 8.90 -1.77
C ILE A 245 -5.44 10.38 -1.70
N GLY A 246 -5.00 10.83 -0.53
CA GLY A 246 -4.62 12.20 -0.24
C GLY A 246 -4.22 12.37 1.21
N GLY A 247 -3.92 13.59 1.61
CA GLY A 247 -3.61 13.93 2.99
C GLY A 247 -4.82 14.55 3.70
N TRP A 248 -4.55 15.26 4.79
CA TRP A 248 -5.62 15.83 5.61
C TRP A 248 -6.56 16.79 4.85
N ARG A 249 -6.09 17.44 3.77
CA ARG A 249 -6.92 18.37 2.98
C ARG A 249 -8.03 17.67 2.21
N ASP A 250 -7.84 16.37 1.95
CA ASP A 250 -8.71 15.54 1.14
C ASP A 250 -9.76 14.80 2.00
N ILE A 251 -9.70 14.95 3.33
CA ILE A 251 -10.70 14.42 4.28
C ILE A 251 -12.02 15.14 4.07
N ASP A 252 -13.11 14.44 3.78
CA ASP A 252 -14.43 15.02 3.53
C ASP A 252 -15.03 15.65 4.79
N ASP A 253 -15.03 14.94 5.92
CA ASP A 253 -15.55 15.45 7.19
C ASP A 253 -14.78 16.71 7.64
N THR A 254 -15.50 17.84 7.73
CA THR A 254 -14.90 19.14 8.03
C THR A 254 -14.37 19.25 9.46
N HIS A 255 -15.00 18.56 10.42
CA HIS A 255 -14.55 18.55 11.82
C HIS A 255 -13.25 17.75 11.94
N VAL A 256 -13.23 16.55 11.35
CA VAL A 256 -12.04 15.68 11.28
C VAL A 256 -10.90 16.39 10.56
N ARG A 257 -11.18 16.99 9.40
CA ARG A 257 -10.21 17.80 8.63
C ARG A 257 -9.60 18.91 9.47
N GLY A 258 -10.44 19.64 10.22
CA GLY A 258 -10.00 20.69 11.15
C GLY A 258 -9.11 20.14 12.27
N GLY A 259 -9.46 19.01 12.86
CA GLY A 259 -8.65 18.34 13.88
C GLY A 259 -7.26 17.94 13.36
N ILE A 260 -7.20 17.27 12.21
CA ILE A 260 -5.90 16.87 11.61
C ILE A 260 -5.09 18.09 11.14
N GLN A 261 -5.74 19.19 10.74
CA GLN A 261 -5.03 20.45 10.47
C GLN A 261 -4.32 20.98 11.72
N LEU A 262 -4.94 20.86 12.91
CA LEU A 262 -4.30 21.23 14.17
C LEU A 262 -3.11 20.31 14.48
N VAL A 263 -3.23 19.01 14.22
CA VAL A 263 -2.10 18.06 14.32
C VAL A 263 -0.93 18.47 13.41
N ASP A 264 -1.17 18.81 12.14
CA ASP A 264 -0.10 19.30 11.22
C ASP A 264 0.58 20.56 11.77
N LYS A 265 -0.19 21.47 12.38
CA LYS A 265 0.35 22.69 13.00
C LYS A 265 1.17 22.39 14.25
N ALA A 266 0.70 21.49 15.11
CA ALA A 266 1.40 21.07 16.32
C ALA A 266 2.74 20.38 15.98
N LEU A 267 2.75 19.45 15.02
CA LEU A 267 3.99 18.83 14.50
C LEU A 267 4.97 19.86 13.96
N ARG A 268 4.47 20.87 13.22
CA ARG A 268 5.31 21.97 12.72
C ARG A 268 5.92 22.74 13.88
N HIS A 269 5.11 23.07 14.88
CA HIS A 269 5.53 23.83 16.05
C HIS A 269 6.62 23.09 16.83
N LEU A 270 6.40 21.81 17.16
CA LEU A 270 7.36 20.95 17.84
C LEU A 270 8.70 20.92 17.09
N ARG A 271 8.67 20.66 15.79
CA ARG A 271 9.89 20.64 14.96
C ARG A 271 10.64 21.98 15.01
N THR A 272 9.93 23.09 14.87
CA THR A 272 10.52 24.43 14.94
C THR A 272 11.12 24.73 16.32
N GLN A 273 10.49 24.29 17.42
CA GLN A 273 11.04 24.47 18.75
C GLN A 273 12.35 23.68 18.94
N ILE A 274 12.42 22.44 18.44
CA ILE A 274 13.66 21.64 18.51
C ILE A 274 14.78 22.29 17.68
N GLU A 275 14.49 22.70 16.44
CA GLU A 275 15.45 23.41 15.59
C GLU A 275 15.97 24.69 16.28
N GLN A 276 15.08 25.44 16.94
CA GLN A 276 15.43 26.63 17.69
C GLN A 276 16.27 26.31 18.94
N GLY A 277 15.92 25.25 19.69
CA GLY A 277 16.66 24.78 20.85
C GLY A 277 18.09 24.34 20.52
N LEU A 278 18.29 23.70 19.36
CA LEU A 278 19.61 23.37 18.83
C LEU A 278 20.40 24.63 18.46
N LYS A 279 19.73 25.62 17.86
CA LYS A 279 20.34 26.89 17.43
C LYS A 279 20.79 27.76 18.60
N ASP A 280 19.97 27.85 19.65
CA ASP A 280 20.26 28.66 20.85
C ASP A 280 20.96 27.87 21.96
N GLN A 281 21.38 26.63 21.68
CA GLN A 281 22.16 25.77 22.57
C GLN A 281 21.44 25.33 23.85
N ARG A 282 20.10 25.46 23.92
CA ARG A 282 19.29 24.79 24.96
C ARG A 282 19.22 23.27 24.77
N ILE A 283 19.50 22.82 23.54
CA ILE A 283 19.70 21.43 23.16
C ILE A 283 21.10 21.28 22.57
N ARG A 284 21.86 20.31 23.08
CA ARG A 284 23.18 19.92 22.59
C ARG A 284 23.13 18.53 21.99
N ARG A 285 24.13 18.20 21.19
CA ARG A 285 24.36 16.85 20.67
C ARG A 285 25.47 16.20 21.49
N VAL A 286 25.14 15.18 22.27
CA VAL A 286 26.10 14.47 23.10
C VAL A 286 25.98 12.98 22.82
N GLN A 287 27.07 12.36 22.36
CA GLN A 287 27.13 10.93 22.04
C GLN A 287 26.03 10.45 21.06
N GLY A 288 25.56 11.33 20.18
CA GLY A 288 24.50 11.01 19.21
C GLY A 288 23.08 11.21 19.75
N PHE A 289 22.90 11.72 20.95
CA PHE A 289 21.59 11.95 21.58
C PHE A 289 21.31 13.44 21.82
N LEU A 290 20.02 13.76 21.97
CA LEU A 290 19.54 15.07 22.41
C LEU A 290 19.83 15.27 23.90
N ASP A 291 20.73 16.20 24.22
CA ASP A 291 21.08 16.59 25.59
C ASP A 291 20.49 17.97 25.91
N PHE A 292 19.63 18.06 26.92
CA PHE A 292 18.91 19.28 27.26
C PHE A 292 19.62 20.02 28.40
N THR A 293 20.09 21.24 28.14
CA THR A 293 20.68 22.09 29.18
C THR A 293 19.64 22.87 29.98
N ASP A 294 18.43 22.99 29.44
CA ASP A 294 17.28 23.64 30.04
C ASP A 294 16.17 22.59 30.28
N THR A 295 16.02 22.17 31.53
CA THR A 295 15.05 21.14 31.93
C THR A 295 13.60 21.60 31.78
N ARG A 296 13.33 22.91 31.93
CA ARG A 296 12.00 23.46 31.71
C ARG A 296 11.65 23.38 30.23
N PHE A 297 12.57 23.75 29.37
CA PHE A 297 12.39 23.67 27.93
C PHE A 297 12.21 22.22 27.45
N ALA A 298 12.96 21.27 28.01
CA ALA A 298 12.76 19.85 27.74
C ALA A 298 11.31 19.40 28.07
N GLY A 299 10.79 19.80 29.24
CA GLY A 299 9.41 19.51 29.62
C GLY A 299 8.34 20.25 28.81
N GLU A 300 8.68 21.39 28.19
CA GLU A 300 7.82 22.06 27.22
C GLU A 300 7.75 21.29 25.89
N LEU A 301 8.87 20.73 25.43
CA LEU A 301 8.93 19.90 24.21
C LEU A 301 8.23 18.56 24.37
N GLU A 302 8.40 17.88 25.51
CA GLU A 302 7.68 16.63 25.81
C GLU A 302 6.16 16.87 25.76
N ARG A 303 5.68 17.92 26.43
CA ARG A 303 4.26 18.29 26.38
C ARG A 303 3.78 18.64 24.97
N ALA A 304 4.57 19.37 24.19
CA ALA A 304 4.22 19.69 22.80
C ALA A 304 4.13 18.42 21.92
N ARG A 305 4.93 17.39 22.23
CA ARG A 305 4.84 16.08 21.59
C ARG A 305 3.58 15.33 22.01
N ASP A 306 3.30 15.25 23.31
CA ASP A 306 2.10 14.62 23.85
C ASP A 306 0.83 15.28 23.28
N GLU A 307 0.83 16.61 23.15
CA GLU A 307 -0.26 17.37 22.52
C GLU A 307 -0.50 16.95 21.06
N CYS A 308 0.53 16.59 20.30
CA CYS A 308 0.36 16.09 18.94
C CYS A 308 -0.40 14.75 18.94
N ILE A 309 -0.06 13.85 19.87
CA ILE A 309 -0.66 12.52 20.03
C ILE A 309 -2.10 12.66 20.54
N ASP A 310 -2.33 13.47 21.56
CA ASP A 310 -3.65 13.71 22.15
C ASP A 310 -4.63 14.31 21.14
N MET A 311 -4.17 15.29 20.34
CA MET A 311 -4.99 15.87 19.28
C MET A 311 -5.37 14.83 18.22
N LEU A 312 -4.43 13.96 17.83
CA LEU A 312 -4.73 12.87 16.89
C LEU A 312 -5.70 11.86 17.50
N ASN A 313 -5.47 11.43 18.74
CA ASN A 313 -6.32 10.48 19.44
C ASN A 313 -7.74 10.98 19.65
N SER A 314 -7.93 12.29 19.87
CA SER A 314 -9.25 12.91 19.90
C SER A 314 -9.98 12.73 18.56
N VAL A 315 -9.30 12.94 17.43
CA VAL A 315 -9.87 12.75 16.10
C VAL A 315 -10.16 11.28 15.81
N LEU A 316 -9.22 10.37 16.11
CA LEU A 316 -9.38 8.93 15.87
C LEU A 316 -10.56 8.37 16.66
N THR A 317 -10.65 8.73 17.95
CA THR A 317 -11.73 8.27 18.82
C THR A 317 -13.09 8.81 18.37
N HIS A 318 -13.14 10.04 17.88
CA HIS A 318 -14.38 10.65 17.35
C HIS A 318 -15.00 9.85 16.21
N VAL A 319 -14.17 9.27 15.34
CA VAL A 319 -14.63 8.45 14.20
C VAL A 319 -14.69 6.95 14.51
N GLY A 320 -14.35 6.53 15.74
CA GLY A 320 -14.36 5.12 16.16
C GLY A 320 -13.12 4.31 15.77
N LEU A 321 -12.01 4.98 15.42
CA LEU A 321 -10.72 4.35 15.15
C LEU A 321 -9.90 4.21 16.46
N PRO A 322 -9.01 3.22 16.56
CA PRO A 322 -8.18 3.03 17.75
C PRO A 322 -7.16 4.18 17.90
N PRO A 323 -6.85 4.60 19.14
CA PRO A 323 -5.82 5.61 19.41
C PRO A 323 -4.40 5.08 19.17
N VAL A 324 -3.44 5.99 18.98
CA VAL A 324 -1.99 5.78 18.86
C VAL A 324 -1.23 6.20 20.12
N ARG A 325 0.07 5.89 20.21
CA ARG A 325 0.87 6.02 21.43
C ARG A 325 2.24 6.63 21.18
#